data_AF-A0A1B6ZEK6-F1
#
_entry.id   AF-A0A1B6ZEK6-F1
#
_cell.length_a   1.000
_cell.length_b   1.000
_cell.length_c   1.000
_cell.angle_alpha   90.00
_cell.angle_beta   90.00
_cell.angle_gamma   90.00
#
_symmetry.space_group_name_H-M   'P 1'
#
loop_
_entity.id
_entity.type
_entity.pdbx_description
1 polymer ?
#
loop_
_entity_poly.entity_id
_entity_poly.type
_entity_poly.pdbx_seq_one_letter_code
_entity_poly.pdbx_strand_id
1 'polypeptide(L)' 'MEIVEFIVKNILHFMPVIFGFAFFGPLLGQIMGICGWVSPLGLSPLSLGLVIGGSWGILAQIRGSWIWFRP' A
#
# COMPACT_ATOMS: atom_id res chain seq x y z
N MET A 1 -7.56 28.52 -8.79
CA MET A 1 -7.77 27.84 -7.50
C MET A 1 -8.46 26.48 -7.68
N GLU A 2 -9.42 26.35 -8.59
CA GLU A 2 -10.17 25.08 -8.81
C GLU A 2 -9.33 23.85 -9.18
N ILE A 3 -8.31 24.00 -10.04
CA ILE A 3 -7.49 22.86 -10.50
C ILE A 3 -6.70 22.22 -9.34
N VAL A 4 -6.09 23.05 -8.48
CA VAL A 4 -5.30 22.55 -7.34
C VAL A 4 -6.21 21.82 -6.37
N GLU A 5 -7.39 22.37 -6.10
CA GLU A 5 -8.39 21.73 -5.24
C GLU A 5 -8.84 20.37 -5.80
N PHE A 6 -9.12 20.30 -7.10
CA PHE A 6 -9.47 19.05 -7.77
C PHE A 6 -8.38 17.99 -7.65
N ILE A 7 -7.12 18.36 -7.89
CA ILE A 7 -5.98 17.45 -7.80
C ILE A 7 -5.82 16.94 -6.36
N VAL A 8 -5.80 17.85 -5.38
CA VAL A 8 -5.61 17.50 -3.97
C VAL A 8 -6.73 16.58 -3.49
N LYS A 9 -8.00 16.89 -3.81
CA LYS A 9 -9.14 16.04 -3.44
C LYS A 9 -9.00 14.62 -3.99
N ASN A 10 -8.61 14.46 -5.25
CA ASN A 10 -8.44 13.14 -5.84
C ASN A 10 -7.26 12.37 -5.23
N ILE A 11 -6.12 13.03 -4.99
CA ILE A 11 -4.98 12.41 -4.33
C ILE A 11 -5.35 11.95 -2.91
N LEU A 12 -6.02 12.80 -2.15
CA LEU A 12 -6.49 12.46 -0.80
C LEU A 12 -7.54 11.35 -0.83
N HIS A 13 -8.42 11.33 -1.83
CA HIS A 13 -9.42 10.30 -1.99
C HIS A 13 -8.79 8.92 -2.23
N PHE A 14 -7.77 8.82 -3.09
CA PHE A 14 -7.06 7.57 -3.37
C PHE A 14 -5.82 7.34 -2.48
N MET A 15 -5.66 8.14 -1.43
CA MET A 15 -4.50 8.08 -0.55
C MET A 15 -4.23 6.68 0.02
N PRO A 16 -5.25 5.89 0.44
CA PRO A 16 -5.02 4.52 0.89
C PRO A 16 -4.28 3.63 -0.13
N VAL A 17 -4.66 3.72 -1.40
CA VAL A 17 -4.04 2.94 -2.47
C VAL A 17 -2.63 3.46 -2.76
N ILE A 18 -2.49 4.78 -2.88
CA ILE A 18 -1.20 5.43 -3.13
C ILE A 18 -0.22 5.06 -2.00
N PHE A 19 -0.65 5.13 -0.75
CA PHE A 19 0.16 4.76 0.41
C PHE A 19 0.51 3.26 0.42
N GLY A 20 -0.46 2.40 0.08
CA GLY A 20 -0.25 0.95 -0.02
C GLY A 20 0.87 0.57 -1.00
N PHE A 21 0.87 1.18 -2.18
CA PHE A 21 1.88 0.91 -3.22
C PHE A 21 3.17 1.71 -3.04
N ALA A 22 3.09 3.00 -2.75
CA ALA A 22 4.26 3.89 -2.78
C ALA A 22 5.09 3.83 -1.49
N PHE A 23 4.47 3.49 -0.35
CA PHE A 23 5.16 3.44 0.93
C PHE A 23 5.18 2.02 1.51
N PHE A 24 4.00 1.43 1.72
CA PHE A 24 3.88 0.19 2.47
C PHE A 24 4.50 -1.01 1.74
N GLY A 25 4.31 -1.12 0.42
CA GLY A 25 4.91 -2.19 -0.38
C GLY A 25 6.44 -2.20 -0.38
N PRO A 26 7.11 -1.07 -0.70
CA PRO A 26 8.57 -0.96 -0.61
C PRO A 26 9.10 -1.20 0.81
N LEU A 27 8.41 -0.70 1.84
CA LEU A 27 8.77 -0.93 3.23
C LEU A 27 8.74 -2.43 3.57
N LEU A 28 7.68 -3.15 3.16
CA LEU A 28 7.61 -4.61 3.31
C LEU A 28 8.76 -5.32 2.60
N GLY A 29 9.08 -4.88 1.37
CA GLY A 29 10.25 -5.36 0.61
C GLY A 29 11.56 -5.23 1.37
N GLN A 30 11.80 -4.05 1.96
CA GLN A 30 12.99 -3.75 2.74
C GLN A 30 13.05 -4.58 4.03
N ILE A 31 11.93 -4.68 4.76
CA ILE A 31 11.83 -5.50 5.97
C ILE A 31 12.14 -6.96 5.64
N MET A 32 11.58 -7.51 4.57
CA MET A 32 11.88 -8.88 4.12
C MET A 32 13.37 -9.07 3.83
N GLY A 33 14.02 -8.09 3.16
CA GLY A 33 15.45 -8.12 2.90
C GLY A 33 16.29 -8.12 4.19
N ILE A 34 15.94 -7.28 5.16
CA ILE A 34 16.66 -7.19 6.45
C ILE A 34 16.45 -8.45 7.30
N CYS A 35 15.24 -9.01 7.29
CA CYS A 35 14.92 -10.24 8.01
C CYS A 35 15.47 -11.52 7.36
N GLY A 36 16.10 -11.41 6.18
CA GLY A 36 16.56 -12.58 5.41
C GLY A 36 15.41 -13.47 4.93
N TRP A 37 14.19 -12.91 4.84
CA TRP A 37 13.03 -13.69 4.42
C TRP A 37 13.09 -13.95 2.92
N VAL A 38 13.20 -15.23 2.55
CA VAL A 38 13.05 -15.68 1.17
C VAL A 38 11.59 -15.60 0.76
N SER A 39 11.30 -14.73 -0.20
CA SER A 39 9.95 -14.59 -0.75
C SER A 39 9.52 -15.89 -1.45
N PRO A 40 8.27 -16.36 -1.23
CA PRO A 40 7.75 -17.56 -1.86
C PRO A 40 7.59 -17.39 -3.38
N LEU A 41 7.48 -18.51 -4.09
CA LEU A 41 7.23 -18.55 -5.55
C LEU A 41 8.34 -17.92 -6.42
N GLY A 42 9.55 -17.73 -5.87
CA GLY A 42 10.66 -17.10 -6.59
C GLY A 42 10.47 -15.61 -6.86
N LEU A 43 9.53 -14.97 -6.16
CA LEU A 43 9.28 -13.54 -6.28
C LEU A 43 10.42 -12.73 -5.67
N SER A 44 10.64 -11.52 -6.19
CA SER A 44 11.51 -10.56 -5.49
C SER A 44 10.79 -10.02 -4.25
N PRO A 45 11.50 -9.69 -3.16
CA PRO A 45 10.89 -9.08 -1.98
C PRO A 45 10.05 -7.84 -2.31
N LEU A 46 10.50 -7.00 -3.26
CA LEU A 46 9.74 -5.83 -3.70
C LEU A 46 8.42 -6.21 -4.36
N SER A 47 8.43 -7.20 -5.26
CA SER A 47 7.21 -7.64 -5.95
C SER A 47 6.17 -8.19 -4.99
N LEU A 48 6.58 -9.03 -4.02
CA LEU A 48 5.69 -9.51 -2.98
C LEU A 48 5.18 -8.37 -2.09
N GLY A 49 6.07 -7.45 -1.70
CA GLY A 49 5.71 -6.27 -0.91
C GLY A 49 4.65 -5.41 -1.61
N LEU A 50 4.80 -5.15 -2.90
CA LEU A 50 3.82 -4.39 -3.69
C LEU A 50 2.48 -5.11 -3.82
N VAL A 51 2.47 -6.44 -3.98
CA VAL A 51 1.22 -7.22 -4.02
C VAL A 51 0.50 -7.13 -2.69
N ILE A 52 1.21 -7.37 -1.58
CA ILE A 52 0.62 -7.32 -0.23
C ILE A 52 0.14 -5.90 0.08
N GLY A 53 1.02 -4.91 -0.08
CA GLY A 53 0.72 -3.54 0.30
C GLY A 53 -0.31 -2.87 -0.61
N GLY A 54 -0.27 -3.15 -1.90
CA GLY A 54 -1.26 -2.70 -2.87
C GLY A 54 -2.64 -3.30 -2.60
N SER A 55 -2.72 -4.61 -2.38
CA SER A 55 -3.98 -5.29 -2.03
C SER A 55 -4.55 -4.73 -0.72
N TRP A 56 -3.71 -4.49 0.28
CA TRP A 56 -4.14 -3.93 1.56
C TRP A 56 -4.64 -2.48 1.41
N GLY A 57 -3.96 -1.65 0.59
CA GLY A 57 -4.39 -0.29 0.28
C GLY A 57 -5.72 -0.24 -0.48
N ILE A 58 -5.94 -1.17 -1.43
CA ILE A 58 -7.22 -1.32 -2.15
C ILE A 58 -8.34 -1.72 -1.19
N LEU A 59 -8.09 -2.69 -0.30
CA LEU A 59 -9.07 -3.09 0.71
C LEU A 59 -9.39 -1.93 1.67
N ALA A 60 -8.39 -1.15 2.05
CA ALA A 60 -8.56 0.03 2.89
C ALA A 60 -9.38 1.12 2.18
N GLN A 61 -9.18 1.31 0.87
CA GLN A 61 -9.98 2.23 0.05
C GLN A 61 -11.46 1.85 0.03
N ILE A 62 -11.75 0.57 -0.22
CA ILE A 62 -13.13 0.08 -0.33
C ILE A 62 -13.84 0.13 1.03
N ARG A 63 -13.14 -0.22 2.12
CA ARG A 63 -13.75 -0.33 3.45
C ARG A 63 -13.72 0.95 4.27
N GLY A 64 -12.88 1.92 3.91
CA GLY A 64 -12.60 3.11 4.72
C GLY A 64 -11.87 2.80 6.03
N SER A 65 -11.16 1.67 6.12
CA SER A 65 -10.38 1.29 7.30
C SER A 65 -9.23 0.36 6.92
N TRP A 66 -8.04 0.60 7.49
CA TRP A 66 -6.88 -0.27 7.38
C TRP A 66 -6.98 -1.50 8.28
N ILE A 67 -7.77 -1.41 9.36
CA ILE A 67 -7.93 -2.44 10.37
C ILE A 67 -9.32 -3.07 10.20
N TRP A 68 -9.35 -4.40 10.15
CA TRP A 68 -10.57 -5.17 9.97
C TRP A 68 -11.44 -5.22 11.23
N PHE A 69 -10.81 -5.24 12.40
CA PHE A 69 -11.50 -5.28 13.68
C PHE A 69 -11.88 -3.86 14.08
N ARG A 70 -13.18 -3.57 14.11
CA ARG A 70 -13.72 -2.43 14.86
C ARG A 70 -14.17 -2.98 16.22
N PRO A 71 -13.55 -2.58 17.34
CA PRO A 71 -14.06 -2.92 18.67
C PRO A 71 -15.46 -2.35 18.88
#